data_AF-A0A3C1FZD2-F1
#
_entry.id   AF-A0A3C1FZD2-F1
#
_cell.length_a   1.000
_cell.length_b   1.000
_cell.length_c   1.000
_cell.angle_alpha   90.00
_cell.angle_beta   90.00
_cell.angle_gamma   90.00
#
_symmetry.space_group_name_H-M   'P 1'
#
loop_
_entity.id
_entity.type
_entity.pdbx_description
1 polymer ?
#
loop_
_entity_poly.entity_id
_entity_poly.type
_entity_poly.pdbx_seq_one_letter_code
_entity_poly.pdbx_strand_id
1 'polypeptide(L)'
;MIKNIIFVTLFLVVICGWSDLPFQGNSLCCASEVLYESRLDKGLSNTEAYSYLLIQKAREDKGRARELLETAKEYSPNLPAVYFELARQSFSFSSDGIFEGIDYVRQGLNAYKSNFWWQFNLDGELYISLLISYVLALIITVAIRLPLEQPLLLHDILEDKRKGLFLLSLLLLSLFGFFALLAGALFLVGLYLRKEDRVFVYMAFFSLLLSPLILRVADTFLVPPSPELRAIVAVNEGEDNQYALATLKAGKDFPSDFSYALALKREGDPLDAIQIYKALLTRSASPLVLTNLGNAYYDLKDLEAAKESYQSAVGIKPLPAAFYNLSQVYRETLDFAKGDEYFLEAAKLDNKAVSRFVAMSGKSPNRFVVDETLPMSDLWEYAQGRGRIFGLSFSLAAALMIPAFFLVNKKIKVRAHRCKRCGAIFCSKCSRNLIWSEMCPRCYRFLIKVEELDSRERIASILSVYQIQTKRRRTVKLLAYTVPGLGQIYSGRVLTGLLFLWLFLFPLSVLVMNRHPFTGLSPFVQGWLEPPAILLMGLAYLFSIIHMRRGISRGWL
;
A
#
# COMPACT_ATOMS: atom_id res chain seq x y z
N MET A 1 -27.02 35.14 -6.82
CA MET A 1 -26.25 36.31 -7.31
C MET A 1 -26.24 37.33 -6.17
N ILE A 2 -25.09 37.93 -5.84
CA ILE A 2 -24.77 38.65 -4.58
C ILE A 2 -24.37 37.70 -3.43
N LYS A 3 -23.15 37.15 -3.53
CA LYS A 3 -22.31 36.74 -2.37
C LYS A 3 -20.81 36.62 -2.72
N ASN A 4 -20.37 37.10 -3.89
CA ASN A 4 -18.97 37.02 -4.36
C ASN A 4 -18.24 38.38 -4.48
N ILE A 5 -18.74 39.45 -3.86
CA ILE A 5 -18.15 40.80 -4.01
C ILE A 5 -17.41 41.29 -2.75
N ILE A 6 -17.45 40.57 -1.63
CA ILE A 6 -16.75 40.98 -0.39
C ILE A 6 -15.40 40.25 -0.20
N PHE A 7 -15.12 39.20 -0.96
CA PHE A 7 -13.86 38.44 -0.85
C PHE A 7 -12.71 38.98 -1.73
N VAL A 8 -12.97 39.96 -2.59
CA VAL A 8 -11.98 40.47 -3.57
C VAL A 8 -11.28 41.74 -3.06
N THR A 9 -11.81 42.42 -2.05
CA THR A 9 -11.26 43.72 -1.59
C THR A 9 -10.22 43.62 -0.48
N LEU A 10 -9.99 42.43 0.09
CA LEU A 10 -8.92 42.20 1.09
C LEU A 10 -7.66 41.53 0.50
N PHE A 11 -7.70 41.06 -0.76
CA PHE A 11 -6.56 40.41 -1.42
C PHE A 11 -5.76 41.35 -2.34
N LEU A 12 -6.22 42.59 -2.53
CA LEU A 12 -5.62 43.57 -3.45
C LEU A 12 -4.82 44.71 -2.76
N VAL A 13 -4.73 44.72 -1.42
CA VAL A 13 -3.95 45.73 -0.67
C VAL A 13 -2.51 45.27 -0.36
N VAL A 14 -2.14 44.03 -0.68
CA VAL A 14 -0.76 43.53 -0.49
C VAL A 14 0.06 43.52 -1.80
N ILE A 15 -0.56 43.75 -2.97
CA ILE A 15 0.11 43.59 -4.27
C ILE A 15 0.45 44.94 -4.97
N CYS A 16 -0.05 46.08 -4.50
CA CYS A 16 0.29 47.39 -5.06
C CYS A 16 1.00 48.28 -4.04
N GLY A 17 2.30 48.06 -3.87
CA GLY A 17 3.16 48.95 -3.08
C GLY A 17 4.66 48.65 -3.13
N TRP A 18 5.12 47.76 -4.00
CA TRP A 18 6.54 47.38 -4.12
C TRP A 18 6.95 47.32 -5.59
N SER A 19 6.87 48.46 -6.26
CA SER A 19 7.64 48.71 -7.48
C SER A 19 8.65 49.81 -7.15
N ASP A 20 9.93 49.48 -7.35
CA ASP A 20 11.11 50.36 -7.24
C ASP A 20 11.78 50.47 -5.87
N LEU A 21 12.27 49.35 -5.36
CA LEU A 21 13.45 49.32 -4.49
C LEU A 21 14.44 48.26 -5.00
N PRO A 22 15.76 48.51 -4.97
CA PRO A 22 16.74 47.53 -5.41
C PRO A 22 16.72 46.35 -4.44
N PHE A 23 16.13 45.23 -4.86
CA PHE A 23 16.12 43.98 -4.10
C PHE A 23 17.56 43.45 -3.95
N GLN A 24 18.19 43.77 -2.82
CA GLN A 24 19.40 43.09 -2.38
C GLN A 24 19.04 41.67 -1.97
N GLY A 25 19.44 40.66 -2.77
CA GLY A 25 19.22 39.25 -2.47
C GLY A 25 19.79 38.76 -1.13
N ASN A 26 20.67 39.53 -0.49
CA ASN A 26 21.28 39.20 0.80
C ASN A 26 20.31 39.32 1.99
N SER A 27 19.30 40.19 1.96
CA SER A 27 18.41 40.38 3.12
C SER A 27 17.39 39.25 3.30
N LEU A 28 16.95 38.63 2.20
CA LEU A 28 16.03 37.49 2.21
C LEU A 28 16.72 36.20 2.67
N CYS A 29 17.98 35.96 2.29
CA CYS A 29 18.75 34.81 2.75
C CYS A 29 18.94 34.84 4.27
N CYS A 30 19.32 35.99 4.83
CA CYS A 30 19.44 36.16 6.27
C CYS A 30 18.10 35.93 6.99
N ALA A 31 16.98 36.40 6.42
CA ALA A 31 15.66 36.20 7.02
C ALA A 31 15.22 34.72 7.00
N SER A 32 15.50 33.98 5.92
CA SER A 32 15.19 32.55 5.85
C SER A 32 16.04 31.72 6.82
N GLU A 33 17.32 32.04 6.96
CA GLU A 33 18.23 31.35 7.87
C GLU A 33 17.82 31.59 9.33
N VAL A 34 17.48 32.82 9.70
CA VAL A 34 16.96 33.14 11.05
C VAL A 34 15.66 32.39 11.34
N LEU A 35 14.74 32.29 10.37
CA LEU A 35 13.50 31.53 10.53
C LEU A 35 13.77 30.02 10.67
N TYR A 36 14.74 29.49 9.92
CA TYR A 36 15.14 28.09 10.00
C TYR A 36 15.76 27.76 11.37
N GLU A 37 16.73 28.55 11.81
CA GLU A 37 17.35 28.39 13.13
C GLU A 37 16.32 28.52 14.27
N SER A 38 15.36 29.44 14.15
CA SER A 38 14.27 29.55 15.13
C SER A 38 13.38 28.31 15.18
N ARG A 39 13.14 27.64 14.04
CA ARG A 39 12.41 26.36 14.01
C ARG A 39 13.21 25.24 14.64
N LEU A 40 14.51 25.16 14.34
CA LEU A 40 15.41 24.19 14.98
C LEU A 40 15.46 24.39 16.50
N ASP A 41 15.46 25.63 16.98
CA ASP A 41 15.40 25.96 18.40
C ASP A 41 14.08 25.53 19.08
N LYS A 42 13.03 25.28 18.30
CA LYS A 42 11.76 24.68 18.74
C LYS A 42 11.69 23.16 18.52
N GLY A 43 12.82 22.53 18.20
CA GLY A 43 12.89 21.08 17.90
C GLY A 43 12.18 20.69 16.60
N LEU A 44 11.97 21.65 15.68
CA LEU A 44 11.30 21.42 14.41
C LEU A 44 12.32 21.25 13.28
N SER A 45 12.68 20.01 12.96
CA SER A 45 13.68 19.67 11.95
C SER A 45 13.14 19.62 10.51
N ASN A 46 11.82 19.61 10.33
CA ASN A 46 11.21 19.46 9.02
C ASN A 46 10.29 20.65 8.70
N THR A 47 10.35 21.11 7.45
CA THR A 47 9.47 22.15 6.91
C THR A 47 8.97 21.72 5.53
N GLU A 48 8.15 20.66 5.49
CA GLU A 48 7.78 19.99 4.25
C GLU A 48 7.12 20.95 3.23
N ALA A 49 6.23 21.82 3.69
CA ALA A 49 5.54 22.78 2.82
C ALA A 49 6.53 23.67 2.05
N TYR A 50 7.61 24.11 2.71
CA TYR A 50 8.65 24.91 2.07
C TYR A 50 9.51 24.07 1.12
N SER A 51 9.90 22.87 1.54
CA SER A 51 10.65 21.95 0.68
C SER A 51 9.86 21.55 -0.57
N TYR A 52 8.54 21.39 -0.51
CA TYR A 52 7.70 21.15 -1.68
C TYR A 52 7.64 22.35 -2.63
N LEU A 53 7.62 23.58 -2.11
CA LEU A 53 7.73 24.78 -2.94
C LEU A 53 9.09 24.86 -3.66
N LEU A 54 10.17 24.48 -2.98
CA LEU A 54 11.50 24.40 -3.59
C LEU A 54 11.58 23.30 -4.66
N ILE A 55 11.00 22.14 -4.42
CA ILE A 55 10.88 21.06 -5.41
C ILE A 55 10.12 21.55 -6.65
N GLN A 56 9.01 22.27 -6.46
CA GLN A 56 8.25 22.82 -7.57
C GLN A 56 9.08 23.82 -8.38
N LYS A 57 9.76 24.75 -7.71
CA LYS A 57 10.66 25.71 -8.37
C LYS A 57 11.81 25.03 -9.10
N ALA A 58 12.37 23.94 -8.54
CA ALA A 58 13.43 23.16 -9.19
C ALA A 58 12.95 22.51 -10.49
N ARG A 59 11.67 22.12 -10.58
CA ARG A 59 11.09 21.57 -11.83
C ARG A 59 10.92 22.66 -12.90
N GLU A 60 10.68 23.90 -12.50
CA GLU A 60 10.51 25.05 -13.39
C GLU A 60 11.87 25.60 -13.87
N ASP A 61 12.83 25.77 -12.96
CA ASP A 61 14.19 26.27 -13.23
C ASP A 61 15.23 25.14 -13.20
N LYS A 62 15.45 24.53 -14.36
CA LYS A 62 16.45 23.45 -14.52
C LYS A 62 17.89 23.89 -14.26
N GLY A 63 18.19 25.18 -14.41
CA GLY A 63 19.55 25.71 -14.20
C GLY A 63 19.94 25.71 -12.73
N ARG A 64 18.98 26.01 -11.84
CA ARG A 64 19.17 26.04 -10.38
C ARG A 64 18.56 24.86 -9.65
N ALA A 65 18.03 23.87 -10.36
CA ALA A 65 17.32 22.74 -9.78
C ALA A 65 18.14 22.00 -8.70
N ARG A 66 19.45 21.81 -8.89
CA ARG A 66 20.28 21.07 -7.92
C ARG A 66 20.45 21.85 -6.63
N GLU A 67 20.74 23.15 -6.74
CA GLU A 67 20.84 24.08 -5.62
C GLU A 67 19.53 24.09 -4.81
N LEU A 68 18.39 24.27 -5.49
CA LEU A 68 17.08 24.31 -4.86
C LEU A 68 16.70 23.00 -4.15
N LEU A 69 17.04 21.85 -4.73
CA LEU A 69 16.78 20.55 -4.12
C LEU A 69 17.71 20.25 -2.94
N GLU A 70 18.97 20.67 -3.00
CA GLU A 70 19.89 20.57 -1.86
C GLU A 70 19.41 21.45 -0.69
N THR A 71 18.95 22.68 -0.96
CA THR A 71 18.27 23.50 0.06
C THR A 71 17.00 22.83 0.57
N ALA A 72 16.19 22.21 -0.30
CA ALA A 72 14.99 21.49 0.15
C ALA A 72 15.33 20.32 1.10
N LYS A 73 16.48 19.66 0.87
CA LYS A 73 17.01 18.56 1.68
C LYS A 73 17.48 19.05 3.04
N GLU A 74 18.11 20.23 3.10
CA GLU A 74 18.52 20.85 4.36
C GLU A 74 17.32 21.17 5.24
N TYR A 75 16.25 21.73 4.66
CA TYR A 75 15.05 22.13 5.41
C TYR A 75 14.10 20.97 5.77
N SER A 76 14.20 19.83 5.07
CA SER A 76 13.42 18.62 5.34
C SER A 76 14.23 17.36 5.02
N PRO A 77 15.21 16.98 5.88
CA PRO A 77 16.08 15.84 5.63
C PRO A 77 15.35 14.51 5.68
N ASN A 78 14.16 14.45 6.29
CA ASN A 78 13.36 13.22 6.36
C ASN A 78 12.32 13.12 5.24
N LEU A 79 12.28 14.06 4.28
CA LEU A 79 11.30 14.08 3.21
C LEU A 79 11.76 13.23 2.01
N PRO A 80 11.14 12.06 1.71
CA PRO A 80 11.55 11.20 0.60
C PRO A 80 11.47 11.87 -0.77
N ALA A 81 10.53 12.81 -0.94
CA ALA A 81 10.29 13.54 -2.19
C ALA A 81 11.58 14.19 -2.74
N VAL A 82 12.35 14.82 -1.86
CA VAL A 82 13.56 15.57 -2.23
C VAL A 82 14.59 14.63 -2.82
N TYR A 83 14.79 13.46 -2.21
CA TYR A 83 15.73 12.46 -2.67
C TYR A 83 15.35 11.86 -4.02
N PHE A 84 14.06 11.63 -4.29
CA PHE A 84 13.63 11.12 -5.59
C PHE A 84 13.77 12.15 -6.71
N GLU A 85 13.57 13.44 -6.41
CA GLU A 85 13.83 14.51 -7.39
C GLU A 85 15.34 14.70 -7.64
N LEU A 86 16.18 14.61 -6.58
CA LEU A 86 17.63 14.59 -6.73
C LEU A 86 18.10 13.41 -7.57
N ALA A 87 17.56 12.20 -7.31
CA ALA A 87 17.85 11.02 -8.11
C ALA A 87 17.49 11.22 -9.59
N ARG A 88 16.32 11.81 -9.87
CA ARG A 88 15.86 12.10 -11.23
C ARG A 88 16.77 13.11 -11.94
N GLN A 89 17.27 14.11 -11.22
CA GLN A 89 18.15 15.12 -11.77
C GLN A 89 19.58 14.59 -12.01
N SER A 90 20.11 13.77 -11.10
CA SER A 90 21.45 13.19 -11.22
C SER A 90 21.52 12.05 -12.24
N PHE A 91 20.39 11.42 -12.58
CA PHE A 91 20.36 10.32 -13.52
C PHE A 91 20.82 10.74 -14.92
N SER A 92 21.95 10.17 -15.37
CA SER A 92 22.47 10.27 -16.72
C SER A 92 23.04 8.92 -17.16
N PHE A 93 23.23 8.69 -18.46
CA PHE A 93 23.78 7.42 -18.97
C PHE A 93 25.29 7.23 -18.68
N SER A 94 25.90 8.09 -17.86
CA SER A 94 27.27 7.92 -17.36
C SER A 94 27.27 6.97 -16.15
N SER A 95 28.41 6.34 -15.86
CA SER A 95 28.56 5.50 -14.66
C SER A 95 28.22 6.28 -13.40
N ASP A 96 28.74 7.50 -13.30
CA ASP A 96 28.68 8.31 -12.09
C ASP A 96 27.24 8.80 -11.86
N GLY A 97 26.54 9.24 -12.91
CA GLY A 97 25.13 9.62 -12.82
C GLY A 97 24.20 8.46 -12.47
N ILE A 98 24.50 7.23 -12.92
CA ILE A 98 23.75 6.04 -12.52
C ILE A 98 23.97 5.73 -11.04
N PHE A 99 25.22 5.70 -10.57
CA PHE A 99 25.52 5.40 -9.16
C PHE A 99 24.98 6.47 -8.21
N GLU A 100 25.12 7.75 -8.56
CA GLU A 100 24.57 8.87 -7.80
C GLU A 100 23.04 8.81 -7.74
N GLY A 101 22.38 8.56 -8.87
CA GLY A 101 20.93 8.38 -8.93
C GLY A 101 20.43 7.21 -8.06
N ILE A 102 21.12 6.06 -8.11
CA ILE A 102 20.79 4.90 -7.26
C ILE A 102 20.99 5.22 -5.77
N ASP A 103 22.05 5.96 -5.42
CA ASP A 103 22.29 6.33 -4.03
C ASP A 103 21.19 7.24 -3.48
N TYR A 104 20.76 8.24 -4.25
CA TYR A 104 19.62 9.08 -3.86
C TYR A 104 18.31 8.29 -3.77
N VAL A 105 18.05 7.32 -4.65
CA VAL A 105 16.90 6.40 -4.51
C VAL A 105 16.99 5.63 -3.20
N ARG A 106 18.17 5.11 -2.83
CA ARG A 106 18.39 4.40 -1.57
C ARG A 106 18.16 5.32 -0.35
N GLN A 107 18.63 6.57 -0.42
CA GLN A 107 18.40 7.56 0.64
C GLN A 107 16.91 7.88 0.77
N GLY A 108 16.21 8.10 -0.35
CA GLY A 108 14.77 8.32 -0.38
C GLY A 108 13.98 7.15 0.22
N LEU A 109 14.33 5.91 -0.12
CA LEU A 109 13.73 4.71 0.49
C LEU A 109 14.02 4.59 1.99
N ASN A 110 15.19 5.02 2.45
CA ASN A 110 15.49 5.05 3.89
C ASN A 110 14.70 6.13 4.63
N ALA A 111 14.43 7.28 3.99
CA ALA A 111 13.66 8.37 4.58
C ALA A 111 12.21 7.98 4.91
N TYR A 112 11.62 6.98 4.24
CA TYR A 112 10.32 6.42 4.59
C TYR A 112 10.24 5.93 6.06
N LYS A 113 11.35 5.46 6.64
CA LYS A 113 11.37 4.99 8.03
C LYS A 113 11.18 6.11 9.05
N SER A 114 11.39 7.35 8.62
CA SER A 114 11.27 8.56 9.44
C SER A 114 10.12 9.47 8.97
N ASN A 115 9.31 9.01 8.01
CA ASN A 115 8.20 9.76 7.44
C ASN A 115 6.96 8.86 7.30
N PHE A 116 6.08 8.99 8.28
CA PHE A 116 4.86 8.23 8.47
C PHE A 116 3.91 8.44 7.32
N TRP A 117 3.71 9.69 6.85
CA TRP A 117 2.76 9.96 5.77
C TRP A 117 3.20 9.34 4.45
N TRP A 118 4.48 9.40 4.12
CA TRP A 118 5.02 8.70 2.94
C TRP A 118 4.85 7.19 3.06
N GLN A 119 5.20 6.59 4.21
CA GLN A 119 5.02 5.15 4.44
C GLN A 119 3.54 4.73 4.41
N PHE A 120 2.67 5.50 5.06
CA PHE A 120 1.24 5.26 5.11
C PHE A 120 0.61 5.29 3.72
N ASN A 121 0.98 6.26 2.87
CA ASN A 121 0.51 6.33 1.49
C ASN A 121 1.04 5.15 0.65
N LEU A 122 2.30 4.74 0.81
CA LEU A 122 2.87 3.55 0.14
C LEU A 122 2.13 2.28 0.50
N ASP A 123 1.97 2.02 1.79
CA ASP A 123 1.31 0.81 2.28
C ASP A 123 -0.16 0.80 1.84
N GLY A 124 -0.85 1.95 1.91
CA GLY A 124 -2.21 2.10 1.41
C GLY A 124 -2.34 1.87 -0.10
N GLU A 125 -1.44 2.45 -0.90
CA GLU A 125 -1.42 2.31 -2.35
C GLU A 125 -1.22 0.87 -2.78
N LEU A 126 -0.22 0.19 -2.21
CA LEU A 126 0.04 -1.22 -2.51
C LEU A 126 -1.12 -2.10 -2.04
N TYR A 127 -1.65 -1.86 -0.84
CA TYR A 127 -2.72 -2.66 -0.26
C TYR A 127 -4.03 -2.54 -1.06
N ILE A 128 -4.47 -1.31 -1.35
CA ILE A 128 -5.70 -1.08 -2.11
C ILE A 128 -5.56 -1.55 -3.55
N SER A 129 -4.39 -1.36 -4.18
CA SER A 129 -4.08 -1.91 -5.51
C SER A 129 -4.17 -3.44 -5.52
N LEU A 130 -3.68 -4.11 -4.46
CA LEU A 130 -3.80 -5.56 -4.29
C LEU A 130 -5.28 -6.00 -4.27
N LEU A 131 -6.12 -5.31 -3.50
CA LEU A 131 -7.55 -5.62 -3.39
C LEU A 131 -8.31 -5.37 -4.70
N ILE A 132 -8.09 -4.21 -5.33
CA ILE A 132 -8.73 -3.85 -6.59
C ILE A 132 -8.36 -4.84 -7.68
N SER A 133 -7.06 -5.12 -7.86
CA SER A 133 -6.58 -6.06 -8.87
C SER A 133 -7.09 -7.48 -8.63
N TYR A 134 -7.17 -7.92 -7.37
CA TYR A 134 -7.72 -9.23 -7.01
C TYR A 134 -9.22 -9.33 -7.38
N VAL A 135 -10.03 -8.36 -6.95
CA VAL A 135 -11.46 -8.32 -7.26
C VAL A 135 -11.70 -8.23 -8.77
N LEU A 136 -10.96 -7.39 -9.48
CA LEU A 136 -11.03 -7.28 -10.94
C LEU A 136 -10.68 -8.60 -11.63
N ALA A 137 -9.65 -9.31 -11.18
CA ALA A 137 -9.28 -10.62 -11.71
C ALA A 137 -10.41 -11.65 -11.54
N LEU A 138 -11.09 -11.65 -10.38
CA LEU A 138 -12.26 -12.51 -10.13
C LEU A 138 -13.42 -12.14 -11.05
N ILE A 139 -13.76 -10.85 -11.18
CA ILE A 139 -14.84 -10.36 -12.05
C ILE A 139 -14.58 -10.76 -13.50
N ILE A 140 -13.38 -10.50 -14.02
CA ILE A 140 -13.01 -10.84 -15.40
C ILE A 140 -13.07 -12.35 -15.62
N THR A 141 -12.62 -13.15 -14.65
CA THR A 141 -12.68 -14.61 -14.72
C THR A 141 -14.13 -15.10 -14.80
N VAL A 142 -15.01 -14.58 -13.96
CA VAL A 142 -16.44 -14.90 -13.99
C VAL A 142 -17.07 -14.45 -15.31
N ALA A 143 -16.78 -13.22 -15.76
CA ALA A 143 -17.31 -12.67 -17.01
C ALA A 143 -16.94 -13.50 -18.24
N ILE A 144 -15.74 -14.10 -18.27
CA ILE A 144 -15.32 -14.99 -19.36
C ILE A 144 -15.91 -16.39 -19.21
N ARG A 145 -15.91 -16.95 -18.01
CA ARG A 145 -16.27 -18.36 -17.79
C ARG A 145 -17.77 -18.59 -17.72
N LEU A 146 -18.53 -17.70 -17.09
CA LEU A 146 -19.96 -17.88 -16.90
C LEU A 146 -20.71 -18.07 -18.22
N PRO A 147 -20.49 -17.28 -19.30
CA PRO A 147 -21.15 -17.52 -20.59
C PRO A 147 -20.73 -18.83 -21.27
N LEU A 148 -19.51 -19.30 -21.04
CA LEU A 148 -19.01 -20.57 -21.61
C LEU A 148 -19.63 -21.79 -20.95
N GLU A 149 -19.89 -21.69 -19.64
CA GLU A 149 -20.40 -22.76 -18.78
C GLU A 149 -21.93 -22.74 -18.62
N GLN A 150 -22.59 -21.61 -18.88
CA GLN A 150 -24.05 -21.49 -18.81
C GLN A 150 -24.79 -22.57 -19.62
N PRO A 151 -24.41 -22.92 -20.87
CA PRO A 151 -25.08 -23.98 -21.62
C PRO A 151 -24.94 -25.37 -20.98
N LEU A 152 -23.84 -25.63 -20.26
CA LEU A 152 -23.60 -26.88 -19.55
C LEU A 152 -24.50 -26.98 -18.32
N LEU A 153 -24.65 -25.87 -17.59
CA LEU A 153 -25.58 -25.76 -16.48
C LEU A 153 -27.03 -25.94 -16.93
N LEU A 154 -27.44 -25.29 -18.02
CA LEU A 154 -28.79 -25.44 -18.58
C LEU A 154 -29.08 -26.88 -18.99
N HIS A 155 -28.14 -27.56 -19.67
CA HIS A 155 -28.29 -28.97 -20.02
C HIS A 155 -28.48 -29.84 -18.77
N ASP A 156 -27.67 -29.63 -17.73
CA ASP A 156 -27.78 -30.38 -16.48
C ASP A 156 -29.11 -30.12 -15.74
N ILE A 157 -29.67 -28.91 -15.82
CA ILE A 157 -30.99 -28.56 -15.25
C ILE A 157 -32.13 -29.22 -16.02
N LEU A 158 -32.04 -29.29 -17.35
CA LEU A 158 -33.03 -29.97 -18.19
C LEU A 158 -33.06 -31.49 -17.91
N GLU A 159 -31.90 -32.09 -17.62
CA GLU A 159 -31.76 -33.51 -17.30
C GLU A 159 -32.08 -33.88 -15.83
N ASP A 160 -31.96 -32.94 -14.90
CA ASP A 160 -32.41 -33.08 -13.51
C ASP A 160 -32.86 -31.71 -12.96
N LYS A 161 -34.18 -31.49 -12.95
CA LYS A 161 -34.80 -30.23 -12.51
C LYS A 161 -34.37 -29.81 -11.11
N ARG A 162 -33.95 -30.74 -10.23
CA ARG A 162 -33.48 -30.42 -8.87
C ARG A 162 -32.17 -29.62 -8.88
N LYS A 163 -31.35 -29.75 -9.93
CA LYS A 163 -30.14 -28.92 -10.12
C LYS A 163 -30.48 -27.44 -10.37
N GLY A 164 -31.75 -27.12 -10.70
CA GLY A 164 -32.24 -25.74 -10.79
C GLY A 164 -32.15 -24.97 -9.46
N LEU A 165 -32.11 -25.67 -8.32
CA LEU A 165 -31.89 -25.06 -7.00
C LEU A 165 -30.54 -24.33 -6.89
N PHE A 166 -29.55 -24.67 -7.74
CA PHE A 166 -28.29 -23.92 -7.79
C PHE A 166 -28.47 -22.48 -8.28
N LEU A 167 -29.45 -22.22 -9.16
CA LEU A 167 -29.77 -20.85 -9.58
C LEU A 167 -30.45 -20.05 -8.47
N LEU A 168 -31.20 -20.72 -7.59
CA LEU A 168 -31.79 -20.09 -6.41
C LEU A 168 -30.70 -19.59 -5.45
N SER A 169 -29.60 -20.31 -5.30
CA SER A 169 -28.46 -19.81 -4.50
C SER A 169 -27.84 -18.53 -5.07
N LEU A 170 -27.79 -18.37 -6.39
CA LEU A 170 -27.31 -17.13 -7.02
C LEU A 170 -28.27 -15.96 -6.77
N LEU A 171 -29.58 -16.21 -6.91
CA LEU A 171 -30.63 -15.22 -6.66
C LEU A 171 -30.61 -14.74 -5.21
N LEU A 172 -30.53 -15.66 -4.25
CA LEU A 172 -30.51 -15.33 -2.82
C LEU A 172 -29.25 -14.55 -2.44
N LEU A 173 -28.08 -14.93 -2.96
CA LEU A 173 -26.83 -14.23 -2.69
C LEU A 173 -26.79 -12.83 -3.33
N SER A 174 -27.51 -12.59 -4.43
CA SER A 174 -27.57 -11.25 -5.03
C SER A 174 -28.23 -10.19 -4.13
N LEU A 175 -29.07 -10.61 -3.18
CA LEU A 175 -29.72 -9.70 -2.22
C LEU A 175 -28.73 -9.14 -1.19
N PHE A 176 -27.58 -9.80 -1.00
CA PHE A 176 -26.54 -9.40 -0.04
C PHE A 176 -25.43 -8.56 -0.68
N GLY A 177 -25.63 -8.07 -1.90
CA GLY A 177 -24.74 -7.14 -2.59
C GLY A 177 -23.81 -7.79 -3.62
N PHE A 178 -23.02 -6.94 -4.28
CA PHE A 178 -22.21 -7.31 -5.44
C PHE A 178 -21.18 -8.43 -5.15
N PHE A 179 -20.49 -8.37 -4.00
CA PHE A 179 -19.49 -9.38 -3.65
C PHE A 179 -20.11 -10.76 -3.36
N ALA A 180 -21.30 -10.79 -2.76
CA ALA A 180 -22.04 -12.03 -2.54
C ALA A 180 -22.55 -12.62 -3.88
N LEU A 181 -23.04 -11.77 -4.79
CA LEU A 181 -23.37 -12.17 -6.16
C LEU A 181 -22.15 -12.77 -6.88
N LEU A 182 -21.00 -12.12 -6.80
CA LEU A 182 -19.75 -12.60 -7.40
C LEU A 182 -19.36 -13.98 -6.84
N ALA A 183 -19.47 -14.17 -5.52
CA ALA A 183 -19.23 -15.47 -4.89
C ALA A 183 -20.20 -16.56 -5.37
N GLY A 184 -21.48 -16.22 -5.53
CA GLY A 184 -22.48 -17.12 -6.12
C GLY A 184 -22.15 -17.50 -7.57
N ALA A 185 -21.71 -16.55 -8.38
CA ALA A 185 -21.30 -16.81 -9.76
C ALA A 185 -20.05 -17.71 -9.82
N LEU A 186 -19.08 -17.47 -8.94
CA LEU A 186 -17.89 -18.31 -8.78
C LEU A 186 -18.25 -19.75 -8.35
N PHE A 187 -19.24 -19.90 -7.47
CA PHE A 187 -19.76 -21.22 -7.08
C PHE A 187 -20.24 -22.00 -8.31
N LEU A 188 -21.08 -21.38 -9.14
CA LEU A 188 -21.64 -22.01 -10.34
C LEU A 188 -20.56 -22.37 -11.36
N VAL A 189 -19.68 -21.42 -11.67
CA VAL A 189 -18.55 -21.65 -12.58
C VAL A 189 -17.67 -22.78 -12.05
N GLY A 190 -17.39 -22.79 -10.74
CA GLY A 190 -16.56 -23.77 -10.05
C GLY A 190 -16.99 -25.23 -10.24
N LEU A 191 -18.29 -25.49 -10.39
CA LEU A 191 -18.82 -26.84 -10.59
C LEU A 191 -18.32 -27.49 -11.88
N TYR A 192 -18.03 -26.68 -12.90
CA TYR A 192 -17.59 -27.15 -14.23
C TYR A 192 -16.09 -26.94 -14.48
N LEU A 193 -15.36 -26.34 -13.53
CA LEU A 193 -13.91 -26.23 -13.62
C LEU A 193 -13.21 -27.59 -13.46
N ARG A 194 -12.00 -27.66 -14.02
CA ARG A 194 -11.06 -28.76 -13.81
C ARG A 194 -10.74 -28.90 -12.32
N LYS A 195 -10.38 -30.10 -11.88
CA LYS A 195 -10.09 -30.38 -10.46
C LYS A 195 -9.02 -29.44 -9.89
N GLU A 196 -7.95 -29.21 -10.65
CA GLU A 196 -6.84 -28.30 -10.29
C GLU A 196 -7.31 -26.84 -10.18
N ASP A 197 -8.17 -26.40 -11.09
CA ASP A 197 -8.64 -25.01 -11.13
C ASP A 197 -9.64 -24.68 -10.01
N ARG A 198 -10.27 -25.68 -9.38
CA ARG A 198 -11.22 -25.44 -8.26
C ARG A 198 -10.56 -24.85 -7.03
N VAL A 199 -9.24 -24.98 -6.89
CA VAL A 199 -8.48 -24.36 -5.80
C VAL A 199 -8.75 -22.86 -5.74
N PHE A 200 -8.87 -22.19 -6.89
CA PHE A 200 -9.14 -20.74 -6.92
C PHE A 200 -10.51 -20.36 -6.34
N VAL A 201 -11.53 -21.22 -6.51
CA VAL A 201 -12.86 -20.99 -5.95
C VAL A 201 -12.80 -21.04 -4.42
N TYR A 202 -12.06 -22.02 -3.87
CA TYR A 202 -11.81 -22.07 -2.43
C TYR A 202 -11.00 -20.88 -1.93
N MET A 203 -9.98 -20.44 -2.67
CA MET A 203 -9.23 -19.22 -2.32
C MET A 203 -10.13 -17.98 -2.30
N ALA A 204 -11.06 -17.84 -3.24
CA ALA A 204 -12.03 -16.74 -3.28
C ALA A 204 -13.05 -16.79 -2.13
N PHE A 205 -13.50 -17.97 -1.73
CA PHE A 205 -14.34 -18.10 -0.54
C PHE A 205 -13.54 -17.85 0.74
N PHE A 206 -12.28 -18.28 0.79
CA PHE A 206 -11.41 -18.01 1.94
C PHE A 206 -11.11 -16.51 2.09
N SER A 207 -10.87 -15.78 0.99
CA SER A 207 -10.74 -14.32 1.05
C SER A 207 -12.04 -13.64 1.54
N LEU A 208 -13.20 -14.18 1.15
CA LEU A 208 -14.50 -13.70 1.64
C LEU A 208 -14.71 -14.04 3.13
N LEU A 209 -14.21 -15.18 3.60
CA LEU A 209 -14.21 -15.56 5.00
C LEU A 209 -13.36 -14.58 5.84
N LEU A 210 -12.19 -14.20 5.32
CA LEU A 210 -11.28 -13.22 5.92
C LEU A 210 -11.66 -11.75 5.66
N SER A 211 -12.81 -11.49 5.02
CA SER A 211 -13.18 -10.13 4.65
C SER A 211 -13.24 -9.14 5.82
N PRO A 212 -13.62 -9.50 7.07
CA PRO A 212 -13.61 -8.52 8.15
C PRO A 212 -12.22 -8.00 8.50
N LEU A 213 -11.20 -8.86 8.42
CA LEU A 213 -9.82 -8.47 8.64
C LEU A 213 -9.30 -7.63 7.47
N ILE A 214 -9.57 -8.09 6.24
CA ILE A 214 -9.16 -7.38 5.01
C ILE A 214 -9.77 -5.98 4.96
N LEU A 215 -11.08 -5.86 5.20
CA LEU A 215 -11.78 -4.58 5.14
C LEU A 215 -11.41 -3.66 6.30
N ARG A 216 -11.08 -4.19 7.48
CA ARG A 216 -10.58 -3.37 8.60
C ARG A 216 -9.25 -2.69 8.25
N VAL A 217 -8.33 -3.39 7.59
CA VAL A 217 -7.06 -2.79 7.12
C VAL A 217 -7.33 -1.80 6.00
N ALA A 218 -8.24 -2.10 5.06
CA ALA A 218 -8.64 -1.16 4.02
C ALA A 218 -9.24 0.14 4.59
N ASP A 219 -10.05 0.04 5.64
CA ASP A 219 -10.69 1.18 6.32
C ASP A 219 -9.66 2.16 6.88
N THR A 220 -8.54 1.67 7.42
CA THR A 220 -7.44 2.52 7.91
C THR A 220 -6.94 3.49 6.84
N PHE A 221 -6.88 3.07 5.57
CA PHE A 221 -6.37 3.90 4.47
C PHE A 221 -7.44 4.73 3.77
N LEU A 222 -8.67 4.22 3.68
CA LEU A 222 -9.76 4.87 2.95
C LEU A 222 -10.44 5.98 3.74
N VAL A 223 -10.36 5.94 5.07
CA VAL A 223 -10.92 6.97 5.94
C VAL A 223 -9.88 8.08 6.17
N PRO A 224 -10.26 9.37 6.02
CA PRO A 224 -9.35 10.47 6.30
C PRO A 224 -8.76 10.38 7.71
N PRO A 225 -7.44 10.61 7.87
CA PRO A 225 -6.79 10.56 9.17
C PRO A 225 -7.43 11.52 10.19
N SER A 226 -7.62 11.04 11.42
CA SER A 226 -8.15 11.87 12.52
C SER A 226 -7.25 13.08 12.79
N PRO A 227 -7.80 14.24 13.22
CA PRO A 227 -7.01 15.40 13.63
C PRO A 227 -5.94 15.06 14.68
N GLU A 228 -6.24 14.16 15.62
CA GLU A 228 -5.33 13.75 16.68
C GLU A 228 -4.13 12.98 16.13
N LEU A 229 -4.35 12.03 15.21
CA LEU A 229 -3.25 11.33 14.53
C LEU A 229 -2.33 12.32 13.79
N ARG A 230 -2.92 13.32 13.11
CA ARG A 230 -2.14 14.36 12.42
C ARG A 230 -1.29 15.18 13.38
N ALA A 231 -1.83 15.57 14.52
CA ALA A 231 -1.10 16.27 15.57
C ALA A 231 0.02 15.42 16.18
N ILE A 232 -0.25 14.14 16.48
CA ILE A 232 0.75 13.21 17.02
C ILE A 232 1.91 13.06 16.04
N VAL A 233 1.64 12.78 14.76
CA VAL A 233 2.68 12.60 13.75
C VAL A 233 3.50 13.88 13.57
N ALA A 234 2.84 15.04 13.46
CA ALA A 234 3.52 16.32 13.23
C ALA A 234 4.55 16.66 14.33
N VAL A 235 4.27 16.36 15.61
CA VAL A 235 5.23 16.60 16.69
C VAL A 235 6.39 15.60 16.64
N ASN A 236 6.08 14.31 16.46
CA ASN A 236 7.08 13.25 16.49
C ASN A 236 8.02 13.28 15.27
N GLU A 237 7.58 13.88 14.16
CA GLU A 237 8.42 14.14 12.98
C GLU A 237 9.07 15.53 13.01
N GLY A 238 8.81 16.34 14.03
CA GLY A 238 9.40 17.69 14.13
C GLY A 238 8.91 18.63 13.03
N GLU A 239 7.66 18.52 12.61
CA GLU A 239 7.02 19.44 11.66
C GLU A 239 6.34 20.61 12.35
N ASP A 240 5.55 20.34 13.41
CA ASP A 240 4.74 21.36 14.07
C ASP A 240 4.37 20.97 15.51
N ASN A 241 4.50 21.92 16.43
CA ASN A 241 4.06 21.77 17.82
C ASN A 241 2.70 22.44 18.09
N GLN A 242 2.38 23.53 17.39
CA GLN A 242 1.24 24.41 17.69
C GLN A 242 -0.11 23.73 17.43
N TYR A 243 -0.22 23.00 16.31
CA TYR A 243 -1.37 22.20 15.96
C TYR A 243 -1.63 21.11 17.01
N ALA A 244 -0.57 20.51 17.54
CA ALA A 244 -0.69 19.53 18.61
C ALA A 244 -1.10 20.14 19.94
N LEU A 245 -0.60 21.32 20.29
CA LEU A 245 -1.03 22.02 21.50
C LEU A 245 -2.53 22.37 21.46
N ALA A 246 -3.04 22.76 20.29
CA ALA A 246 -4.46 23.05 20.10
C ALA A 246 -5.35 21.80 20.12
N THR A 247 -4.85 20.66 19.63
CA THR A 247 -5.64 19.45 19.39
C THR A 247 -5.57 18.44 20.53
N LEU A 248 -4.39 18.25 21.15
CA LEU A 248 -4.10 17.15 22.07
C LEU A 248 -4.28 17.49 23.56
N LYS A 249 -4.62 18.74 23.91
CA LYS A 249 -4.77 19.19 25.31
C LYS A 249 -5.71 18.35 26.18
N ALA A 250 -6.67 17.67 25.56
CA ALA A 250 -7.64 16.79 26.22
C ALA A 250 -7.36 15.29 25.99
N GLY A 251 -6.15 14.94 25.53
CA GLY A 251 -5.70 13.55 25.35
C GLY A 251 -5.90 12.71 26.61
N LYS A 252 -6.21 11.42 26.42
CA LYS A 252 -6.36 10.45 27.52
C LYS A 252 -5.61 9.14 27.29
N ASP A 253 -5.01 9.00 26.10
CA ASP A 253 -4.20 7.86 25.71
C ASP A 253 -2.72 8.24 25.63
N PHE A 254 -1.88 7.22 25.75
CA PHE A 254 -0.44 7.40 25.88
C PHE A 254 0.19 8.19 24.71
N PRO A 255 -0.12 7.91 23.42
CA PRO A 255 0.47 8.65 22.32
C PRO A 255 0.10 10.13 22.29
N SER A 256 -1.14 10.48 22.63
CA SER A 256 -1.59 11.88 22.68
C SER A 256 -0.91 12.63 23.81
N ASP A 257 -0.90 12.07 25.02
CA ASP A 257 -0.30 12.69 26.20
C ASP A 257 1.22 12.86 26.04
N PHE A 258 1.89 11.83 25.50
CA PHE A 258 3.32 11.88 25.19
C PHE A 258 3.64 13.01 24.21
N SER A 259 2.91 13.07 23.10
CA SER A 259 3.16 14.06 22.04
C SER A 259 2.78 15.47 22.49
N TYR A 260 1.74 15.62 23.31
CA TYR A 260 1.36 16.90 23.91
C TYR A 260 2.43 17.43 24.87
N ALA A 261 2.95 16.57 25.76
CA ALA A 261 4.05 16.94 26.66
C ALA A 261 5.33 17.29 25.91
N LEU A 262 5.65 16.58 24.82
CA LEU A 262 6.78 16.90 23.95
C LEU A 262 6.63 18.28 23.29
N ALA A 263 5.43 18.58 22.78
CA ALA A 263 5.12 19.89 22.21
C ALA A 263 5.21 21.03 23.25
N LEU A 264 4.69 20.83 24.47
CA LEU A 264 4.77 21.80 25.57
C LEU A 264 6.22 22.12 25.93
N LYS A 265 7.04 21.07 26.11
CA LYS A 265 8.47 21.23 26.40
C LYS A 265 9.15 22.04 25.30
N ARG A 266 8.93 21.70 24.04
CA ARG A 266 9.56 22.38 22.89
C ARG A 266 9.15 23.85 22.76
N GLU A 267 7.93 24.20 23.15
CA GLU A 267 7.44 25.58 23.12
C GLU A 267 7.78 26.39 24.40
N GLY A 268 8.50 25.80 25.35
CA GLY A 268 9.02 26.50 26.52
C GLY A 268 8.15 26.41 27.77
N ASP A 269 7.24 25.43 27.83
CA ASP A 269 6.37 25.15 28.99
C ASP A 269 6.76 23.82 29.70
N PRO A 270 8.00 23.69 30.23
CA PRO A 270 8.48 22.42 30.78
C PRO A 270 7.77 22.00 32.08
N LEU A 271 7.19 22.93 32.84
CA LEU A 271 6.46 22.61 34.08
C LEU A 271 5.22 21.74 33.80
N ASP A 272 4.42 22.13 32.81
CA ASP A 272 3.22 21.37 32.42
C ASP A 272 3.62 20.04 31.79
N ALA A 273 4.69 20.02 30.98
CA ALA A 273 5.25 18.78 30.41
C ALA A 273 5.68 17.79 31.51
N ILE A 274 6.36 18.25 32.58
CA ILE A 274 6.76 17.41 33.72
C ILE A 274 5.56 16.76 34.39
N GLN A 275 4.47 17.50 34.60
CA GLN A 275 3.26 16.94 35.22
C GLN A 275 2.69 15.79 34.39
N ILE A 276 2.62 15.98 33.07
CA ILE A 276 2.11 14.95 32.15
C ILE A 276 3.06 13.75 32.10
N TYR A 277 4.38 13.96 32.00
CA TYR A 277 5.35 12.85 32.00
C TYR A 277 5.30 12.04 33.30
N LYS A 278 5.20 12.71 34.46
CA LYS A 278 5.01 12.02 35.75
C LYS A 278 3.73 11.19 35.75
N ALA A 279 2.62 11.75 35.25
CA ALA A 279 1.37 11.02 35.12
C ALA A 279 1.51 9.80 34.20
N LEU A 280 2.20 9.90 33.07
CA LEU A 280 2.47 8.78 32.17
C LEU A 280 3.28 7.67 32.83
N LEU A 281 4.30 8.03 33.63
CA LEU A 281 5.14 7.06 34.35
C LEU A 281 4.39 6.28 35.43
N THR A 282 3.29 6.82 35.96
CA THR A 282 2.41 6.04 36.86
C THR A 282 1.69 4.90 36.14
N ARG A 283 1.48 5.01 34.83
CA ARG A 283 0.76 4.02 34.01
C ARG A 283 1.71 3.00 33.40
N SER A 284 2.87 3.44 32.93
CA SER A 284 3.89 2.58 32.32
C SER A 284 5.28 3.18 32.49
N ALA A 285 6.22 2.38 32.97
CA ALA A 285 7.63 2.76 33.02
C ALA A 285 8.18 2.75 31.59
N SER A 286 8.45 3.94 31.04
CA SER A 286 8.93 4.11 29.66
C SER A 286 10.26 4.86 29.65
N PRO A 287 11.31 4.31 29.01
CA PRO A 287 12.60 5.00 28.90
C PRO A 287 12.47 6.28 28.04
N LEU A 288 11.58 6.30 27.03
CA LEU A 288 11.31 7.49 26.21
C LEU A 288 10.74 8.63 27.08
N VAL A 289 9.78 8.30 27.95
CA VAL A 289 9.15 9.27 28.86
C VAL A 289 10.16 9.77 29.89
N LEU A 290 10.99 8.88 30.47
CA LEU A 290 12.03 9.27 31.43
C LEU A 290 13.09 10.16 30.79
N THR A 291 13.51 9.88 29.56
CA THR A 291 14.43 10.75 28.82
C THR A 291 13.82 12.13 28.61
N ASN A 292 12.59 12.22 28.11
CA ASN A 292 11.97 13.53 27.89
C ASN A 292 11.61 14.26 29.20
N LEU A 293 11.33 13.54 30.28
CA LEU A 293 11.19 14.12 31.62
C LEU A 293 12.51 14.74 32.07
N GLY A 294 13.63 14.05 31.86
CA GLY A 294 14.97 14.59 32.10
C GLY A 294 15.26 15.84 31.28
N ASN A 295 14.83 15.86 30.01
CA ASN A 295 14.94 17.05 29.15
C ASN A 295 14.15 18.23 29.72
N ALA A 296 12.92 17.99 30.19
CA ALA A 296 12.11 19.05 30.80
C ALA A 296 12.70 19.57 32.12
N TYR A 297 13.33 18.70 32.93
CA TYR A 297 14.08 19.12 34.12
C TYR A 297 15.34 19.92 33.76
N TYR A 298 16.03 19.54 32.68
CA TYR A 298 17.17 20.28 32.16
C TYR A 298 16.77 21.70 31.75
N ASP A 299 15.63 21.87 31.07
CA ASP A 299 15.09 23.19 30.70
C ASP A 299 14.83 24.08 31.93
N LEU A 300 14.41 23.48 33.04
CA LEU A 300 14.24 24.16 34.34
C LEU A 300 15.54 24.37 35.12
N LYS A 301 16.68 23.93 34.58
CA LYS A 301 17.99 23.94 35.25
C LYS A 301 18.08 23.09 36.51
N ASP A 302 17.15 22.15 36.69
CA ASP A 302 17.24 21.11 37.72
C ASP A 302 18.10 19.94 37.19
N LEU A 303 19.42 20.16 37.19
CA LEU A 303 20.38 19.22 36.59
C LEU A 303 20.46 17.89 37.34
N GLU A 304 20.16 17.86 38.64
CA GLU A 304 20.17 16.63 39.43
C GLU A 304 18.94 15.77 39.11
N ALA A 305 17.73 16.37 39.05
CA ALA A 305 16.54 15.64 38.60
C ALA A 305 16.66 15.17 37.14
N ALA A 306 17.33 15.95 36.29
CA ALA A 306 17.63 15.53 34.92
C ALA A 306 18.53 14.29 34.89
N LYS A 307 19.64 14.28 35.65
CA LYS A 307 20.54 13.11 35.78
C LYS A 307 19.80 11.88 36.27
N GLU A 308 19.00 12.01 37.34
CA GLU A 308 18.23 10.90 37.91
C GLU A 308 17.25 10.32 36.89
N SER A 309 16.56 11.18 36.13
CA SER A 309 15.61 10.77 35.10
C SER A 309 16.30 10.02 33.96
N TYR A 310 17.44 10.52 33.46
CA TYR A 310 18.18 9.83 32.41
C TYR A 310 18.83 8.53 32.90
N GLN A 311 19.37 8.51 34.12
CA GLN A 311 19.92 7.29 34.75
C GLN A 311 18.84 6.22 34.89
N SER A 312 17.64 6.62 35.28
CA SER A 312 16.46 5.75 35.32
C SER A 312 16.10 5.24 33.92
N ALA A 313 16.14 6.11 32.89
CA ALA A 313 15.87 5.72 31.51
C ALA A 313 16.84 4.63 31.02
N VAL A 314 18.15 4.85 31.16
CA VAL A 314 19.18 3.88 30.74
C VAL A 314 19.13 2.59 31.57
N GLY A 315 18.68 2.67 32.82
CA GLY A 315 18.44 1.50 33.68
C GLY A 315 17.29 0.61 33.20
N ILE A 316 16.27 1.18 32.54
CA ILE A 316 15.20 0.40 31.90
C ILE A 316 15.66 -0.14 30.55
N LYS A 317 16.13 0.77 29.68
CA LYS A 317 16.62 0.43 28.35
C LYS A 317 17.69 1.44 27.93
N PRO A 318 18.91 0.97 27.59
CA PRO A 318 19.92 1.82 26.96
C PRO A 318 19.38 2.51 25.70
N LEU A 319 19.38 3.85 25.70
CA LEU A 319 19.01 4.69 24.56
C LEU A 319 20.18 5.63 24.21
N PRO A 320 20.54 5.79 22.92
CA PRO A 320 21.58 6.73 22.51
C PRO A 320 21.32 8.15 23.00
N ALA A 321 20.08 8.65 22.90
CA ALA A 321 19.75 10.00 23.35
C ALA A 321 19.87 10.16 24.86
N ALA A 322 19.45 9.16 25.65
CA ALA A 322 19.57 9.22 27.12
C ALA A 322 21.03 9.29 27.58
N PHE A 323 21.92 8.47 26.99
CA PHE A 323 23.35 8.55 27.28
C PHE A 323 24.00 9.83 26.77
N TYR A 324 23.61 10.30 25.59
CA TYR A 324 24.06 11.58 25.08
C TYR A 324 23.63 12.73 26.01
N ASN A 325 22.38 12.77 26.47
CA ASN A 325 21.89 13.80 27.37
C ASN A 325 22.55 13.72 28.75
N LEU A 326 22.83 12.53 29.27
CA LEU A 326 23.67 12.36 30.46
C LEU A 326 25.05 12.98 30.26
N SER A 327 25.69 12.71 29.12
CA SER A 327 27.01 13.26 28.81
C SER A 327 27.00 14.80 28.82
N GLN A 328 25.95 15.39 28.24
CA GLN A 328 25.77 16.83 28.16
C GLN A 328 25.56 17.45 29.54
N VAL A 329 24.70 16.84 30.38
CA VAL A 329 24.45 17.34 31.73
C VAL A 329 25.68 17.18 32.64
N TYR A 330 26.44 16.08 32.53
CA TYR A 330 27.67 15.92 33.31
C TYR A 330 28.74 16.94 32.92
N ARG A 331 28.90 17.22 31.61
CA ARG A 331 29.77 18.29 31.09
C ARG A 331 29.35 19.67 31.60
N GLU A 332 28.04 19.97 31.63
CA GLU A 332 27.50 21.21 32.16
C GLU A 332 27.81 21.36 33.66
N THR A 333 27.84 20.25 34.41
CA THR A 333 28.26 20.21 35.83
C THR A 333 29.77 20.02 36.03
N LEU A 334 30.59 20.18 34.98
CA LEU A 334 32.06 20.09 34.99
C LEU A 334 32.65 18.72 35.37
N ASP A 335 31.85 17.65 35.35
CA ASP A 335 32.34 16.26 35.48
C ASP A 335 32.62 15.70 34.09
N PHE A 336 33.74 16.12 33.51
CA PHE A 336 34.13 15.73 32.15
C PHE A 336 34.42 14.23 32.04
N ALA A 337 34.86 13.57 33.12
CA ALA A 337 35.16 12.14 33.12
C ALA A 337 33.89 11.31 32.87
N LYS A 338 32.81 11.57 33.63
CA LYS A 338 31.51 10.94 33.36
C LYS A 338 30.90 11.41 32.05
N GLY A 339 31.12 12.68 31.69
CA GLY A 339 30.73 13.22 30.39
C GLY A 339 31.29 12.39 29.23
N ASP A 340 32.59 12.10 29.23
CA ASP A 340 33.24 11.30 28.19
C ASP A 340 32.78 9.83 28.22
N GLU A 341 32.62 9.25 29.41
CA GLU A 341 32.10 7.89 29.59
C GLU A 341 30.73 7.71 28.90
N TYR A 342 29.75 8.54 29.27
CA TYR A 342 28.40 8.42 28.70
C TYR A 342 28.32 8.79 27.22
N PHE A 343 29.16 9.73 26.76
CA PHE A 343 29.25 10.04 25.34
C PHE A 343 29.74 8.83 24.53
N LEU A 344 30.76 8.12 25.03
CA LEU A 344 31.26 6.90 24.41
C LEU A 344 30.23 5.78 24.45
N GLU A 345 29.46 5.63 25.53
CA GLU A 345 28.35 4.67 25.59
C GLU A 345 27.25 4.98 24.55
N ALA A 346 26.88 6.26 24.38
CA ALA A 346 25.94 6.66 23.33
C ALA A 346 26.47 6.29 21.93
N ALA A 347 27.74 6.56 21.66
CA ALA A 347 28.36 6.28 20.37
C ALA A 347 28.53 4.77 20.11
N LYS A 348 28.76 3.97 21.15
CA LYS A 348 28.78 2.50 21.06
C LYS A 348 27.41 1.95 20.66
N LEU A 349 26.32 2.51 21.17
CA LEU A 349 24.96 2.09 20.81
C LEU A 349 24.61 2.47 19.37
N ASP A 350 24.79 3.74 19.01
CA ASP A 350 24.54 4.23 17.66
C ASP A 350 25.38 5.46 17.33
N ASN A 351 26.56 5.22 16.75
CA ASN A 351 27.47 6.28 16.32
C ASN A 351 26.84 7.21 15.27
N LYS A 352 25.94 6.70 14.40
CA LYS A 352 25.27 7.54 13.40
C LYS A 352 24.23 8.46 14.05
N ALA A 353 23.52 7.99 15.06
CA ALA A 353 22.62 8.84 15.85
C ALA A 353 23.42 9.94 16.57
N VAL A 354 24.49 9.58 17.28
CA VAL A 354 25.33 10.57 17.98
C VAL A 354 25.94 11.60 17.04
N SER A 355 26.41 11.19 15.86
CA SER A 355 26.90 12.12 14.84
C SER A 355 25.83 13.15 14.44
N ARG A 356 24.56 12.74 14.33
CA ARG A 356 23.44 13.65 14.06
C ARG A 356 23.15 14.57 15.26
N PHE A 357 23.20 14.05 16.48
CA PHE A 357 22.99 14.85 17.69
C PHE A 357 24.02 15.97 17.81
N VAL A 358 25.30 15.65 17.60
CA VAL A 358 26.40 16.62 17.60
C VAL A 358 26.22 17.67 16.51
N ALA A 359 25.82 17.25 15.29
CA ALA A 359 25.59 18.17 14.18
C ALA A 359 24.43 19.16 14.43
N MET A 360 23.40 18.73 15.16
CA MET A 360 22.24 19.56 15.49
C MET A 360 22.44 20.39 16.77
N SER A 361 23.47 20.08 17.56
CA SER A 361 23.69 20.66 18.88
C SER A 361 23.80 22.18 18.84
N GLY A 362 23.12 22.85 19.76
CA GLY A 362 23.02 24.31 19.82
C GLY A 362 22.91 24.81 21.25
N LYS A 363 22.83 26.14 21.41
CA LYS A 363 22.69 26.78 22.74
C LYS A 363 21.28 26.69 23.30
N SER A 364 20.27 26.56 22.44
CA SER A 364 18.88 26.42 22.87
C SER A 364 18.69 25.07 23.58
N PRO A 365 17.84 25.00 24.62
CA PRO A 365 17.66 23.76 25.39
C PRO A 365 17.22 22.58 24.50
N ASN A 366 16.32 22.81 23.54
CA ASN A 366 15.85 21.80 22.58
C ASN A 366 16.92 21.26 21.61
N ARG A 367 18.07 21.92 21.51
CA ARG A 367 19.21 21.46 20.69
C ARG A 367 20.36 20.95 21.53
N PHE A 368 20.46 21.37 22.79
CA PHE A 368 21.52 20.91 23.68
C PHE A 368 21.29 19.48 24.16
N VAL A 369 20.03 19.16 24.51
CA VAL A 369 19.55 17.80 24.78
C VAL A 369 18.70 17.29 23.62
N VAL A 370 18.67 15.98 23.46
CA VAL A 370 17.96 15.30 22.38
C VAL A 370 16.64 14.75 22.90
N ASP A 371 15.54 15.13 22.26
CA ASP A 371 14.22 14.57 22.54
C ASP A 371 14.08 13.15 21.95
N GLU A 372 13.41 12.28 22.70
CA GLU A 372 12.89 11.01 22.19
C GLU A 372 11.51 11.22 21.56
N THR A 373 11.23 10.51 20.49
CA THR A 373 9.92 10.53 19.80
C THR A 373 9.28 9.16 19.82
N LEU A 374 7.98 9.10 19.57
CA LEU A 374 7.27 7.84 19.42
C LEU A 374 7.83 7.06 18.22
N PRO A 375 8.15 5.78 18.38
CA PRO A 375 8.58 4.96 17.26
C PRO A 375 7.45 4.80 16.25
N MET A 376 7.83 4.56 14.99
CA MET A 376 6.90 4.36 13.87
C MET A 376 5.84 3.27 14.16
N SER A 377 6.18 2.25 14.96
CA SER A 377 5.24 1.21 15.39
C SER A 377 4.04 1.76 16.14
N ASP A 378 4.27 2.73 17.04
CA ASP A 378 3.24 3.26 17.93
C ASP A 378 2.30 4.19 17.15
N LEU A 379 2.85 4.92 16.16
CA LEU A 379 2.06 5.72 15.21
C LEU A 379 1.14 4.82 14.38
N TRP A 380 1.66 3.68 13.89
CA TRP A 380 0.86 2.69 13.16
C TRP A 380 -0.21 2.02 14.02
N GLU A 381 0.12 1.65 15.25
CA GLU A 381 -0.85 1.06 16.18
C GLU A 381 -1.99 2.04 16.46
N TYR A 382 -1.67 3.33 16.67
CA TYR A 382 -2.67 4.37 16.83
C TYR A 382 -3.56 4.52 15.58
N ALA A 383 -2.98 4.49 14.39
CA ALA A 383 -3.71 4.58 13.13
C ALA A 383 -4.66 3.38 12.89
N GLN A 384 -4.22 2.16 13.21
CA GLN A 384 -5.01 0.93 13.01
C GLN A 384 -6.07 0.71 14.11
N GLY A 385 -5.82 1.21 15.31
CA GLY A 385 -6.67 1.02 16.50
C GLY A 385 -8.10 1.55 16.36
N ARG A 386 -8.36 2.41 15.36
CA ARG A 386 -9.68 3.04 15.13
C ARG A 386 -10.45 2.51 13.91
N GLY A 387 -9.92 1.53 13.19
CA GLY A 387 -10.58 0.91 12.04
C GLY A 387 -11.87 0.17 12.44
N ARG A 388 -12.95 0.40 11.71
CA ARG A 388 -14.24 -0.25 11.97
C ARG A 388 -14.27 -1.67 11.39
N ILE A 389 -14.96 -2.58 12.08
CA ILE A 389 -15.14 -3.95 11.60
C ILE A 389 -16.37 -3.98 10.68
N PHE A 390 -16.15 -4.26 9.40
CA PHE A 390 -17.20 -4.47 8.39
C PHE A 390 -17.12 -5.87 7.79
N GLY A 391 -18.12 -6.29 7.01
CA GLY A 391 -18.04 -7.53 6.22
C GLY A 391 -18.27 -8.84 6.99
N LEU A 392 -18.84 -8.80 8.20
CA LEU A 392 -19.28 -10.02 8.91
C LEU A 392 -20.28 -10.85 8.11
N SER A 393 -21.19 -10.19 7.39
CA SER A 393 -22.17 -10.85 6.50
C SER A 393 -21.49 -11.68 5.40
N PHE A 394 -20.42 -11.16 4.81
CA PHE A 394 -19.62 -11.86 3.80
C PHE A 394 -18.92 -13.08 4.38
N SER A 395 -18.35 -12.94 5.59
CA SER A 395 -17.67 -14.02 6.30
C SER A 395 -18.63 -15.18 6.62
N LEU A 396 -19.83 -14.88 7.11
CA LEU A 396 -20.87 -15.88 7.38
C LEU A 396 -21.33 -16.59 6.11
N ALA A 397 -21.52 -15.85 5.01
CA ALA A 397 -21.85 -16.45 3.72
C ALA A 397 -20.74 -17.39 3.22
N ALA A 398 -19.48 -16.98 3.34
CA ALA A 398 -18.32 -17.80 2.98
C ALA A 398 -18.22 -19.10 3.80
N ALA A 399 -18.47 -19.02 5.11
CA ALA A 399 -18.46 -20.16 6.02
C ALA A 399 -19.47 -21.25 5.63
N LEU A 400 -20.60 -20.87 5.03
CA LEU A 400 -21.59 -21.80 4.49
C LEU A 400 -21.22 -22.28 3.07
N MET A 401 -20.66 -21.40 2.24
CA MET A 401 -20.33 -21.68 0.84
C MET A 401 -19.21 -22.71 0.67
N ILE A 402 -18.18 -22.68 1.53
CA ILE A 402 -17.05 -23.62 1.47
C ILE A 402 -17.52 -25.09 1.63
N PRO A 403 -18.20 -25.48 2.73
CA PRO A 403 -18.70 -26.85 2.88
C PRO A 403 -19.79 -27.18 1.87
N ALA A 404 -20.67 -26.24 1.52
CA ALA A 404 -21.68 -26.44 0.49
C ALA A 404 -21.04 -26.81 -0.86
N PHE A 405 -20.02 -26.06 -1.30
CA PHE A 405 -19.33 -26.32 -2.56
C PHE A 405 -18.63 -27.68 -2.55
N PHE A 406 -17.98 -28.04 -1.44
CA PHE A 406 -17.36 -29.34 -1.26
C PHE A 406 -18.39 -30.49 -1.34
N LEU A 407 -19.51 -30.38 -0.61
CA LEU A 407 -20.57 -31.39 -0.56
C LEU A 407 -21.27 -31.55 -1.91
N VAL A 408 -21.63 -30.45 -2.57
CA VAL A 408 -22.24 -30.45 -3.91
C VAL A 408 -21.28 -31.10 -4.91
N ASN A 409 -20.00 -30.71 -4.89
CA ASN A 409 -19.00 -31.27 -5.77
C ASN A 409 -18.77 -32.78 -5.53
N LYS A 410 -18.92 -33.27 -4.29
CA LYS A 410 -18.85 -34.70 -3.95
C LYS A 410 -20.10 -35.46 -4.38
N LYS A 411 -21.30 -34.85 -4.26
CA LYS A 411 -22.59 -35.49 -4.62
C LYS A 411 -22.83 -35.56 -6.13
N ILE A 412 -22.39 -34.56 -6.92
CA ILE A 412 -22.58 -34.54 -8.37
C ILE A 412 -21.57 -35.47 -9.05
N LYS A 413 -22.01 -36.72 -9.31
CA LYS A 413 -21.26 -37.73 -10.08
C LYS A 413 -21.39 -37.56 -11.60
N VAL A 414 -22.52 -37.03 -12.07
CA VAL A 414 -22.82 -36.84 -13.50
C VAL A 414 -22.90 -35.35 -13.82
N ARG A 415 -22.03 -34.90 -14.74
CA ARG A 415 -21.97 -33.53 -15.24
C ARG A 415 -22.08 -33.52 -16.76
N ALA A 416 -22.65 -32.44 -17.28
CA ALA A 416 -22.51 -32.10 -18.68
C ALA A 416 -21.04 -31.83 -19.01
N HIS A 417 -20.59 -32.36 -20.15
CA HIS A 417 -19.26 -32.13 -20.70
C HIS A 417 -19.38 -31.56 -22.11
N ARG A 418 -18.36 -30.80 -22.51
CA ARG A 418 -18.23 -30.29 -23.88
C ARG A 418 -17.26 -31.18 -24.65
N CYS A 419 -17.64 -31.61 -25.84
CA CYS A 419 -16.75 -32.36 -26.72
C CYS A 419 -15.55 -31.49 -27.13
N LYS A 420 -14.31 -31.98 -26.93
CA LYS A 420 -13.08 -31.27 -27.33
C LYS A 420 -12.95 -30.99 -28.83
N ARG A 421 -13.67 -31.75 -29.66
CA ARG A 421 -13.63 -31.64 -31.13
C ARG A 421 -14.72 -30.74 -31.66
N CYS A 422 -15.98 -31.19 -31.59
CA CYS A 422 -17.12 -30.46 -32.17
C CYS A 422 -17.78 -29.46 -31.22
N GLY A 423 -17.42 -29.44 -29.93
CA GLY A 423 -18.03 -28.54 -28.96
C GLY A 423 -19.46 -28.90 -28.52
N ALA A 424 -20.00 -30.03 -28.97
CA ALA A 424 -21.32 -30.53 -28.56
C ALA A 424 -21.37 -30.83 -27.06
N ILE A 425 -22.51 -30.56 -26.44
CA ILE A 425 -22.77 -30.78 -25.02
C ILE A 425 -23.44 -32.13 -24.84
N PHE A 426 -22.95 -32.93 -23.90
CA PHE A 426 -23.52 -34.24 -23.56
C PHE A 426 -23.20 -34.61 -22.11
N CYS A 427 -23.99 -35.50 -21.51
CA CYS A 427 -23.71 -36.07 -20.19
C CYS A 427 -23.67 -37.61 -20.26
N SER A 428 -23.32 -38.27 -19.14
CA SER A 428 -23.27 -39.74 -19.08
C SER A 428 -24.65 -40.42 -19.21
N LYS A 429 -25.76 -39.69 -19.03
CA LYS A 429 -27.11 -40.20 -19.33
C LYS A 429 -27.38 -40.24 -20.84
N CYS A 430 -26.92 -39.23 -21.58
CA CYS A 430 -27.12 -39.12 -23.03
C CYS A 430 -26.30 -40.15 -23.83
N SER A 431 -25.24 -40.72 -23.24
CA SER A 431 -24.34 -41.68 -23.89
C SER A 431 -23.79 -42.69 -22.88
N ARG A 432 -24.27 -43.95 -22.95
CA ARG A 432 -23.88 -45.03 -22.02
C ARG A 432 -22.41 -45.48 -22.14
N ASN A 433 -21.76 -45.28 -23.29
CA ASN A 433 -20.38 -45.71 -23.53
C ASN A 433 -19.41 -44.52 -23.49
N LEU A 434 -18.92 -44.18 -22.30
CA LEU A 434 -17.84 -43.22 -22.09
C LEU A 434 -16.51 -43.87 -22.46
N ILE A 435 -16.14 -43.81 -23.73
CA ILE A 435 -14.87 -44.39 -24.18
C ILE A 435 -14.08 -43.27 -24.87
N TRP A 436 -13.04 -42.82 -24.15
CA TRP A 436 -11.96 -41.92 -24.57
C TRP A 436 -12.18 -40.40 -24.58
N SER A 437 -11.46 -39.73 -23.66
CA SER A 437 -10.91 -38.37 -23.81
C SER A 437 -11.89 -37.18 -24.01
N GLU A 438 -13.09 -37.23 -23.42
CA GLU A 438 -14.11 -36.16 -23.52
C GLU A 438 -14.55 -35.91 -24.99
N MET A 439 -14.67 -36.97 -25.78
CA MET A 439 -15.25 -36.93 -27.14
C MET A 439 -16.70 -37.40 -27.13
N CYS A 440 -17.57 -36.75 -27.92
CA CYS A 440 -18.95 -37.20 -28.06
C CYS A 440 -19.00 -38.46 -28.95
N PRO A 441 -20.06 -39.30 -28.82
CA PRO A 441 -20.18 -40.55 -29.59
C PRO A 441 -20.12 -40.35 -31.10
N ARG A 442 -20.66 -39.22 -31.58
CA ARG A 442 -20.57 -38.80 -32.97
C ARG A 442 -19.09 -38.65 -33.36
N CYS A 443 -18.35 -37.74 -32.73
CA CYS A 443 -16.93 -37.55 -33.06
C CYS A 443 -16.09 -38.82 -32.89
N TYR A 444 -16.39 -39.66 -31.89
CA TYR A 444 -15.71 -40.95 -31.72
C TYR A 444 -15.94 -41.88 -32.91
N ARG A 445 -17.21 -42.08 -33.32
CA ARG A 445 -17.55 -42.92 -34.49
C ARG A 445 -16.88 -42.38 -35.76
N PHE A 446 -17.05 -41.09 -36.06
CA PHE A 446 -16.54 -40.49 -37.31
C PHE A 446 -15.01 -40.39 -37.40
N LEU A 447 -14.28 -40.24 -36.29
CA LEU A 447 -12.83 -40.02 -36.30
C LEU A 447 -12.01 -41.28 -36.00
N ILE A 448 -12.58 -42.26 -35.29
CA ILE A 448 -11.86 -43.45 -34.81
C ILE A 448 -12.43 -44.73 -35.44
N LYS A 449 -13.76 -44.88 -35.55
CA LYS A 449 -14.40 -46.05 -36.20
C LYS A 449 -14.71 -45.76 -37.67
N VAL A 450 -13.69 -45.92 -38.50
CA VAL A 450 -13.67 -45.50 -39.92
C VAL A 450 -14.60 -46.32 -40.83
N GLU A 451 -15.03 -47.50 -40.40
CA GLU A 451 -15.61 -48.55 -41.27
C GLU A 451 -17.08 -48.35 -41.69
N GLU A 452 -17.81 -47.36 -41.17
CA GLU A 452 -19.29 -47.28 -41.30
C GLU A 452 -19.82 -46.10 -42.16
N LEU A 453 -18.98 -45.30 -42.85
CA LEU A 453 -19.39 -43.98 -43.36
C LEU A 453 -18.96 -43.64 -44.79
N ASP A 454 -19.84 -42.93 -45.52
CA ASP A 454 -19.54 -42.37 -46.85
C ASP A 454 -18.43 -41.29 -46.78
N SER A 455 -17.55 -41.31 -47.79
CA SER A 455 -16.38 -40.45 -47.91
C SER A 455 -16.72 -38.96 -47.87
N ARG A 456 -17.85 -38.54 -48.45
CA ARG A 456 -18.28 -37.13 -48.52
C ARG A 456 -18.74 -36.60 -47.16
N GLU A 457 -19.55 -37.37 -46.43
CA GLU A 457 -20.04 -37.00 -45.10
C GLU A 457 -18.90 -36.88 -44.07
N ARG A 458 -17.88 -37.73 -44.22
CA ARG A 458 -16.66 -37.68 -43.41
C ARG A 458 -15.88 -36.39 -43.62
N ILE A 459 -15.64 -36.00 -44.87
CA ILE A 459 -14.91 -34.76 -45.21
C ILE A 459 -15.66 -33.54 -44.68
N ALA A 460 -16.97 -33.45 -44.89
CA ALA A 460 -17.79 -32.35 -44.37
C ALA A 460 -17.74 -32.24 -42.83
N SER A 461 -17.79 -33.37 -42.13
CA SER A 461 -17.70 -33.43 -40.67
C SER A 461 -16.32 -33.01 -40.16
N ILE A 462 -15.23 -33.45 -40.80
CA ILE A 462 -13.87 -33.02 -40.45
C ILE A 462 -13.69 -31.52 -40.67
N LEU A 463 -14.20 -30.98 -41.79
CA LEU A 463 -14.15 -29.55 -42.09
C LEU A 463 -14.89 -28.72 -41.05
N SER A 464 -16.10 -29.13 -40.64
CA SER A 464 -16.86 -28.42 -39.60
C SER A 464 -16.13 -28.42 -38.24
N VAL A 465 -15.53 -29.54 -37.83
CA VAL A 465 -14.69 -29.61 -36.62
C VAL A 465 -13.48 -28.69 -36.75
N TYR A 466 -12.79 -28.72 -37.90
CA TYR A 466 -11.63 -27.88 -38.16
C TYR A 466 -11.98 -26.38 -38.10
N GLN A 467 -13.12 -25.97 -38.67
CA GLN A 467 -13.60 -24.59 -38.60
C GLN A 467 -13.87 -24.14 -37.17
N ILE A 468 -14.56 -24.96 -36.36
CA ILE A 468 -14.84 -24.67 -34.94
C ILE A 468 -13.53 -24.55 -34.16
N GLN A 469 -12.60 -25.49 -34.34
CA GLN A 469 -11.31 -25.46 -33.66
C GLN A 469 -10.45 -24.25 -34.09
N THR A 470 -10.49 -23.87 -35.37
CA THR A 470 -9.80 -22.70 -35.89
C THR A 470 -10.37 -21.41 -35.31
N LYS A 471 -11.71 -21.27 -35.25
CA LYS A 471 -12.38 -20.13 -34.62
C LYS A 471 -11.98 -20.03 -33.14
N ARG A 472 -12.02 -21.14 -32.40
CA ARG A 472 -11.62 -21.20 -30.99
C ARG A 472 -10.15 -20.80 -30.79
N ARG A 473 -9.23 -21.31 -31.62
CA ARG A 473 -7.80 -20.93 -31.62
C ARG A 473 -7.61 -19.44 -31.90
N ARG A 474 -8.35 -18.87 -32.86
CA ARG A 474 -8.31 -17.43 -33.16
C ARG A 474 -8.79 -16.61 -31.97
N THR A 475 -9.90 -16.97 -31.33
CA THR A 475 -10.41 -16.28 -30.14
C THR A 475 -9.42 -16.34 -28.97
N VAL A 476 -8.81 -17.50 -28.70
CA VAL A 476 -7.78 -17.64 -27.65
C VAL A 476 -6.57 -16.75 -27.93
N LYS A 477 -6.09 -16.72 -29.18
CA LYS A 477 -4.97 -15.85 -29.57
C LYS A 477 -5.34 -14.38 -29.40
N LEU A 478 -6.51 -13.96 -29.86
CA LEU A 478 -6.99 -12.59 -29.72
C LEU A 478 -7.03 -12.17 -28.24
N LEU A 479 -7.68 -12.97 -27.39
CA LEU A 479 -7.77 -12.71 -25.95
C LEU A 479 -6.40 -12.69 -25.26
N ALA A 480 -5.48 -13.57 -25.66
CA ALA A 480 -4.14 -13.62 -25.08
C ALA A 480 -3.27 -12.42 -25.48
N TYR A 481 -3.51 -11.81 -26.65
CA TYR A 481 -2.79 -10.61 -27.08
C TYR A 481 -3.36 -9.32 -26.49
N THR A 482 -4.65 -9.29 -26.10
CA THR A 482 -5.23 -8.08 -25.49
C THR A 482 -4.78 -7.90 -24.04
N VAL A 483 -4.98 -8.91 -23.20
CA VAL A 483 -4.62 -8.87 -21.78
C VAL A 483 -4.06 -10.23 -21.37
N PRO A 484 -2.93 -10.28 -20.64
CA PRO A 484 -2.32 -11.55 -20.26
C PRO A 484 -3.26 -12.35 -19.35
N GLY A 485 -3.25 -13.68 -19.50
CA GLY A 485 -4.11 -14.58 -18.75
C GLY A 485 -5.48 -14.86 -19.36
N LEU A 486 -6.07 -13.96 -20.16
CA LEU A 486 -7.44 -14.14 -20.67
C LEU A 486 -7.58 -15.36 -21.59
N GLY A 487 -6.60 -15.58 -22.48
CA GLY A 487 -6.59 -16.74 -23.36
C GLY A 487 -6.53 -18.06 -22.59
N GLN A 488 -5.78 -18.11 -21.49
CA GLN A 488 -5.67 -19.27 -20.60
C GLN A 488 -6.99 -19.51 -19.87
N ILE A 489 -7.62 -18.46 -19.31
CA ILE A 489 -8.95 -18.54 -18.68
C ILE A 489 -9.97 -19.09 -19.68
N TYR A 490 -10.02 -18.52 -20.89
CA TYR A 490 -10.93 -18.97 -21.95
C TYR A 490 -10.69 -20.42 -22.36
N SER A 491 -9.43 -20.86 -22.44
CA SER A 491 -9.06 -22.24 -22.77
C SER A 491 -9.40 -23.27 -21.67
N GLY A 492 -9.79 -22.80 -20.48
CA GLY A 492 -10.14 -23.63 -19.33
C GLY A 492 -8.95 -24.01 -18.45
N ARG A 493 -7.87 -23.21 -18.44
CA ARG A 493 -6.76 -23.27 -17.48
C ARG A 493 -6.84 -22.05 -16.55
N VAL A 494 -7.88 -22.04 -15.73
CA VAL A 494 -8.31 -20.82 -15.03
C VAL A 494 -7.29 -20.36 -14.00
N LEU A 495 -6.69 -21.27 -13.23
CA LEU A 495 -5.71 -20.91 -12.20
C LEU A 495 -4.49 -20.21 -12.78
N THR A 496 -3.89 -20.79 -13.84
CA THR A 496 -2.73 -20.19 -14.52
C THR A 496 -3.09 -18.86 -15.18
N GLY A 497 -4.30 -18.76 -15.75
CA GLY A 497 -4.73 -17.53 -16.39
C GLY A 497 -5.01 -16.41 -15.38
N LEU A 498 -5.62 -16.74 -14.25
CA LEU A 498 -5.86 -15.81 -13.14
C LEU A 498 -4.54 -15.30 -12.56
N LEU A 499 -3.52 -16.15 -12.41
CA LEU A 499 -2.19 -15.73 -11.94
C LEU A 499 -1.55 -14.70 -12.89
N PHE A 500 -1.50 -14.97 -14.20
CA PHE A 500 -0.97 -14.00 -15.17
C PHE A 500 -1.79 -12.71 -15.25
N LEU A 501 -3.12 -12.83 -15.17
CA LEU A 501 -4.01 -11.68 -15.17
C LEU A 501 -3.77 -10.82 -13.92
N TRP A 502 -3.69 -11.42 -12.74
CA TRP A 502 -3.49 -10.69 -11.49
C TRP A 502 -2.09 -10.06 -11.40
N LEU A 503 -1.04 -10.77 -11.83
CA LEU A 503 0.32 -10.23 -11.92
C LEU A 503 0.43 -9.04 -12.89
N PHE A 504 -0.49 -8.90 -13.83
CA PHE A 504 -0.57 -7.74 -14.72
C PHE A 504 -1.47 -6.63 -14.15
N LEU A 505 -2.63 -6.99 -13.59
CA LEU A 505 -3.58 -6.04 -13.03
C LEU A 505 -3.06 -5.35 -11.76
N PHE A 506 -2.26 -6.03 -10.94
CA PHE A 506 -1.67 -5.45 -9.73
C PHE A 506 -0.78 -4.23 -10.03
N PRO A 507 0.31 -4.34 -10.81
CA PRO A 507 1.12 -3.18 -11.16
C PRO A 507 0.35 -2.13 -11.97
N LEU A 508 -0.62 -2.54 -12.80
CA LEU A 508 -1.51 -1.60 -13.48
C LEU A 508 -2.35 -0.79 -12.47
N SER A 509 -2.89 -1.43 -11.44
CA SER A 509 -3.64 -0.73 -10.39
C SER A 509 -2.75 0.21 -9.58
N VAL A 510 -1.50 -0.18 -9.29
CA VAL A 510 -0.52 0.71 -8.64
C VAL A 510 -0.32 1.98 -9.47
N LEU A 511 -0.07 1.87 -10.78
CA LEU A 511 0.09 3.03 -11.67
C LEU A 511 -1.14 3.97 -11.69
N VAL A 512 -2.35 3.41 -11.56
CA VAL A 512 -3.58 4.20 -11.51
C VAL A 512 -3.75 4.86 -10.15
N MET A 513 -3.44 4.16 -9.05
CA MET A 513 -3.57 4.65 -7.68
C MET A 513 -2.50 5.67 -7.30
N ASN A 514 -1.28 5.58 -7.83
CA ASN A 514 -0.19 6.54 -7.60
C ASN A 514 -0.59 7.99 -7.92
N ARG A 515 -1.60 8.19 -8.77
CA ARG A 515 -2.11 9.52 -9.14
C ARG A 515 -3.12 10.10 -8.15
N HIS A 516 -3.55 9.32 -7.16
CA HIS A 516 -4.63 9.65 -6.24
C HIS A 516 -4.24 9.27 -4.79
N PRO A 517 -3.41 10.09 -4.10
CA PRO A 517 -2.96 9.78 -2.74
C PRO A 517 -4.12 9.81 -1.72
N PHE A 518 -4.09 8.89 -0.75
CA PHE A 518 -5.17 8.67 0.24
C PHE A 518 -5.29 9.81 1.26
N THR A 519 -4.18 10.46 1.58
CA THR A 519 -4.13 11.52 2.61
C THR A 519 -4.79 12.83 2.16
N GLY A 520 -5.15 12.99 0.89
CA GLY A 520 -5.69 14.26 0.35
C GLY A 520 -4.71 15.43 0.39
N LEU A 521 -3.49 15.20 0.87
CA LEU A 521 -2.40 16.16 0.92
C LEU A 521 -1.63 16.04 -0.40
N SER A 522 -1.81 17.03 -1.27
CA SER A 522 -1.05 17.15 -2.52
C SER A 522 0.32 17.73 -2.16
N PRO A 523 1.45 17.00 -2.29
CA PRO A 523 1.80 16.29 -3.51
C PRO A 523 2.60 14.97 -3.26
N PHE A 524 2.02 13.99 -2.57
CA PHE A 524 2.65 12.69 -2.34
C PHE A 524 2.53 11.76 -3.56
N VAL A 525 3.30 12.00 -4.63
CA VAL A 525 3.39 11.07 -5.78
C VAL A 525 4.63 10.20 -5.65
N GLN A 526 4.44 8.88 -5.66
CA GLN A 526 5.50 7.89 -5.51
C GLN A 526 6.11 7.55 -6.86
N GLY A 527 6.77 8.53 -7.48
CA GLY A 527 7.28 8.41 -8.86
C GLY A 527 8.22 7.22 -9.09
N TRP A 528 8.91 6.74 -8.05
CA TRP A 528 9.81 5.59 -8.15
C TRP A 528 9.09 4.24 -8.38
N LEU A 529 7.78 4.15 -8.10
CA LEU A 529 6.99 2.93 -8.34
C LEU A 529 6.69 2.70 -9.82
N GLU A 530 6.74 3.74 -10.66
CA GLU A 530 6.32 3.61 -12.07
C GLU A 530 7.24 2.69 -12.90
N PRO A 531 8.58 2.88 -12.91
CA PRO A 531 9.47 2.02 -13.68
C PRO A 531 9.38 0.52 -13.33
N PRO A 532 9.41 0.09 -12.04
CA PRO A 532 9.29 -1.32 -11.71
C PRO A 532 7.89 -1.87 -12.03
N ALA A 533 6.82 -1.09 -11.86
CA ALA A 533 5.47 -1.53 -12.24
C ALA A 533 5.36 -1.81 -13.75
N ILE A 534 5.87 -0.91 -14.59
CA ILE A 534 5.89 -1.09 -16.05
C ILE A 534 6.71 -2.32 -16.45
N LEU A 535 7.89 -2.51 -15.83
CA LEU A 535 8.72 -3.68 -16.08
C LEU A 535 8.00 -4.98 -15.72
N LEU A 536 7.36 -5.05 -14.56
CA LEU A 536 6.59 -6.21 -14.11
C LEU A 536 5.42 -6.52 -15.05
N MET A 537 4.70 -5.50 -15.52
CA MET A 537 3.64 -5.66 -16.53
C MET A 537 4.18 -6.25 -17.83
N GLY A 538 5.31 -5.72 -18.33
CA GLY A 538 5.96 -6.21 -19.55
C GLY A 538 6.40 -7.67 -19.43
N LEU A 539 7.00 -8.04 -18.30
CA LEU A 539 7.40 -9.42 -18.01
C LEU A 539 6.19 -10.35 -17.90
N ALA A 540 5.15 -9.98 -17.14
CA ALA A 540 3.93 -10.76 -17.00
C ALA A 540 3.26 -11.01 -18.36
N TYR A 541 3.23 -9.97 -19.22
CA TYR A 541 2.73 -10.06 -20.58
C TYR A 541 3.54 -11.04 -21.44
N LEU A 542 4.86 -10.87 -21.49
CA LEU A 542 5.77 -11.71 -22.27
C LEU A 542 5.70 -13.18 -21.84
N PHE A 543 5.77 -13.46 -20.54
CA PHE A 543 5.67 -14.83 -20.02
C PHE A 543 4.30 -15.47 -20.29
N SER A 544 3.21 -14.71 -20.17
CA SER A 544 1.87 -15.18 -20.52
C SER A 544 1.78 -15.63 -21.98
N ILE A 545 2.32 -14.85 -22.91
CA ILE A 545 2.33 -15.19 -24.35
C ILE A 545 3.18 -16.43 -24.62
N ILE A 546 4.39 -16.51 -24.06
CA ILE A 546 5.28 -17.67 -24.23
C ILE A 546 4.59 -18.93 -23.72
N HIS A 547 3.97 -18.86 -22.54
CA HIS A 547 3.24 -19.96 -21.95
C HIS A 547 2.07 -20.41 -22.83
N MET A 548 1.28 -19.46 -23.34
CA MET A 548 0.17 -19.73 -24.24
C MET A 548 0.61 -20.37 -25.56
N ARG A 549 1.66 -19.84 -26.20
CA ARG A 549 2.18 -20.38 -27.47
C ARG A 549 2.66 -21.83 -27.33
N ARG A 550 3.43 -22.12 -26.28
CA ARG A 550 3.84 -23.50 -25.92
C ARG A 550 2.64 -24.38 -25.62
N GLY A 551 1.57 -23.81 -25.11
CA GLY A 551 0.34 -24.52 -24.83
C GLY A 551 -0.46 -24.91 -26.07
N ILE A 552 -0.61 -23.98 -27.01
CA ILE A 552 -1.27 -24.26 -28.28
C ILE A 552 -0.50 -25.33 -29.07
N SER A 553 0.85 -25.30 -29.07
CA SER A 553 1.65 -26.33 -29.74
C SER A 553 1.51 -27.72 -29.11
N ARG A 554 1.28 -27.79 -27.79
CA ARG A 554 0.97 -29.03 -27.05
C ARG A 554 -0.50 -29.48 -27.14
N GLY A 555 -1.33 -28.82 -27.95
CA GLY A 555 -2.71 -29.25 -28.21
C GLY A 555 -3.70 -28.93 -27.08
N TRP A 556 -3.58 -27.78 -26.40
CA TRP A 556 -4.53 -27.37 -25.34
C TRP A 556 -5.99 -27.17 -25.80
N LEU A 557 -6.28 -27.21 -27.11
CA LEU A 557 -7.57 -26.85 -27.71
C LEU A 557 -8.22 -27.94 -28.53
#